data_AF-A0A6P8ZQ62-F1
#
_entry.id   AF-A0A6P8ZQ62-F1
#
_cell.length_a   1.000
_cell.length_b   1.000
_cell.length_c   1.000
_cell.angle_alpha   90.00
_cell.angle_beta   90.00
_cell.angle_gamma   90.00
#
_symmetry.space_group_name_H-M   'P 1'
#
loop_
_entity.id
_entity.type
_entity.pdbx_description
1 polymer ?
#
loop_
_entity_poly.entity_id
_entity_poly.type
_entity_poly.pdbx_seq_one_letter_code
_entity_poly.pdbx_strand_id
1 'polypeptide(L)'
;MMEPNNWSSWYNDLAKSDLKDDEKRELVKSLTLLFGKVHQMSRGELVTNLNQNNLHTGGNRDVLVKRLKNYYRIQKLSSVNVLPAVKYAPYYLVLDFEATCNTVNAPDYPHEIIEFPAILVSSRSKAIVDTFQSYVRPEINPTLSDFCVELTGITQATVDAADTFPVVLKKFEEWMAQHGLRSQHKCIIVTDGPWDMAQFFHGQCKVAGVEYPSWAKRWLNIRKAFRNYYKKKMHYNLKGMLETLGMEFEGRPHCGLDDARNIARILLVLIEEHTPLHINERLHLRDYRTREKALLASAANIVEQRTNGVGELTERLKKASLDCTDQKENADVAEEAPKYGGVSGKQLSGAKEGNSNESSSESDRNEDEDSILWTNNKFSALRRAEMNF
;
A
#
# COMPACT_ATOMS: atom_id res chain seq x y z
N MET A 1 -20.38 -28.77 13.39
CA MET A 1 -20.82 -27.40 13.70
C MET A 1 -19.88 -26.46 12.96
N MET A 2 -20.39 -25.68 12.00
CA MET A 2 -19.58 -24.74 11.24
C MET A 2 -19.47 -23.41 12.00
N GLU A 3 -18.27 -22.86 12.11
CA GLU A 3 -18.04 -21.60 12.81
C GLU A 3 -18.83 -20.42 12.23
N PRO A 4 -19.34 -19.50 13.08
CA PRO A 4 -20.25 -18.43 12.70
C PRO A 4 -19.52 -17.21 12.15
N ASN A 5 -19.07 -17.22 10.88
CA ASN A 5 -18.23 -16.12 10.36
C ASN A 5 -18.68 -15.48 9.03
N ASN A 6 -19.91 -14.93 8.99
CA ASN A 6 -20.29 -13.68 8.26
C ASN A 6 -21.75 -13.25 8.49
N TRP A 7 -22.47 -13.90 9.40
CA TRP A 7 -23.84 -13.56 9.74
C TRP A 7 -23.95 -12.14 10.35
N SER A 8 -22.90 -11.63 11.01
CA SER A 8 -22.99 -10.42 11.84
C SER A 8 -23.42 -9.13 11.15
N SER A 9 -22.96 -8.79 9.93
CA SER A 9 -23.24 -7.45 9.39
C SER A 9 -24.70 -7.24 8.99
N TRP A 10 -25.36 -8.20 8.36
CA TRP A 10 -26.73 -8.01 7.86
C TRP A 10 -27.79 -8.45 8.87
N TYR A 11 -27.44 -9.34 9.82
CA TYR A 11 -28.29 -9.53 11.00
C TYR A 11 -28.40 -8.24 11.80
N ASN A 12 -27.33 -7.44 11.87
CA ASN A 12 -27.40 -6.12 12.49
C ASN A 12 -28.35 -5.18 11.72
N ASP A 13 -28.30 -5.17 10.39
CA ASP A 13 -29.23 -4.40 9.56
C ASP A 13 -30.69 -4.86 9.77
N LEU A 14 -30.90 -6.18 9.81
CA LEU A 14 -32.22 -6.77 10.06
C LEU A 14 -32.70 -6.49 11.49
N ALA A 15 -31.81 -6.58 12.49
CA ALA A 15 -32.14 -6.31 13.88
C ALA A 15 -32.63 -4.87 14.09
N LYS A 16 -32.02 -3.92 13.39
CA LYS A 16 -32.39 -2.48 13.40
C LYS A 16 -33.63 -2.15 12.56
N SER A 17 -34.19 -3.10 11.83
CA SER A 17 -35.38 -2.86 11.00
C SER A 17 -36.67 -2.88 11.83
N ASP A 18 -37.69 -2.18 11.32
CA ASP A 18 -39.03 -2.09 11.91
C ASP A 18 -39.89 -3.35 11.69
N LEU A 19 -39.33 -4.40 11.09
CA LEU A 19 -40.01 -5.67 10.87
C LEU A 19 -40.37 -6.35 12.21
N LYS A 20 -41.50 -7.08 12.22
CA LYS A 20 -41.88 -7.91 13.37
C LYS A 20 -40.93 -9.11 13.49
N ASP A 21 -40.79 -9.64 14.70
CA ASP A 21 -39.87 -10.76 14.97
C ASP A 21 -40.19 -12.01 14.14
N ASP A 22 -41.47 -12.31 13.89
CA ASP A 22 -41.86 -13.42 13.02
C ASP A 22 -41.43 -13.22 11.57
N GLU A 23 -41.54 -11.99 11.05
CA GLU A 23 -41.12 -11.64 9.70
C GLU A 23 -39.59 -11.73 9.57
N LYS A 24 -38.86 -11.26 10.59
CA LYS A 24 -37.39 -11.41 10.69
C LYS A 24 -36.98 -12.88 10.67
N ARG A 25 -37.65 -13.72 11.47
CA ARG A 25 -37.39 -15.18 11.53
C ARG A 25 -37.62 -15.87 10.18
N GLU A 26 -38.74 -15.59 9.52
CA GLU A 26 -39.05 -16.18 8.21
C GLU A 26 -38.08 -15.70 7.13
N LEU A 27 -37.69 -14.42 7.15
CA LEU A 27 -36.69 -13.89 6.23
C LEU A 27 -35.34 -14.59 6.38
N VAL A 28 -34.87 -14.73 7.63
CA VAL A 28 -33.63 -15.45 7.97
C VAL A 28 -33.68 -16.90 7.49
N LYS A 29 -34.77 -17.61 7.75
CA LYS A 29 -34.98 -18.99 7.32
C LYS A 29 -34.95 -19.12 5.80
N SER A 30 -35.63 -18.20 5.10
CA SER A 30 -35.67 -18.17 3.64
C SER A 30 -34.28 -17.93 3.02
N LEU A 31 -33.51 -16.99 3.58
CA LEU A 31 -32.14 -16.70 3.14
C LEU A 31 -31.20 -17.86 3.41
N THR A 32 -31.34 -18.53 4.56
CA THR A 32 -30.55 -19.70 4.92
C THR A 32 -30.76 -20.84 3.92
N LEU A 33 -32.02 -21.13 3.56
CA LEU A 33 -32.34 -22.13 2.54
C LEU A 33 -31.76 -21.76 1.17
N LEU A 34 -31.89 -20.49 0.77
CA LEU A 34 -31.36 -19.99 -0.49
C LEU A 34 -29.83 -20.09 -0.54
N PHE A 35 -29.15 -19.73 0.54
CA PHE A 35 -27.69 -19.85 0.65
C PHE A 35 -27.23 -21.31 0.62
N GLY A 36 -28.02 -22.23 1.19
CA GLY A 36 -27.81 -23.67 1.06
C GLY A 36 -27.84 -24.12 -0.40
N LYS A 37 -28.88 -23.71 -1.14
CA LYS A 37 -29.01 -24.00 -2.58
C LYS A 37 -27.84 -23.44 -3.40
N VAL A 38 -27.49 -22.16 -3.21
CA VAL A 38 -26.36 -21.53 -3.92
C VAL A 38 -25.05 -22.23 -3.62
N HIS A 39 -24.85 -22.72 -2.41
CA HIS A 39 -23.62 -23.44 -2.05
C HIS A 39 -23.48 -24.81 -2.75
N GLN A 40 -24.60 -25.45 -3.07
CA GLN A 40 -24.64 -26.74 -3.76
C GLN A 40 -24.51 -26.61 -5.28
N MET A 41 -24.68 -25.40 -5.84
CA MET A 41 -24.53 -25.16 -7.27
C MET A 41 -23.11 -25.46 -7.75
N SER A 42 -23.01 -26.10 -8.91
CA SER A 42 -21.77 -26.23 -9.67
C SER A 42 -21.25 -24.86 -10.13
N ARG A 43 -19.97 -24.78 -10.50
CA ARG A 43 -19.38 -23.55 -11.04
C ARG A 43 -20.14 -23.07 -12.29
N GLY A 44 -20.56 -23.97 -13.17
CA GLY A 44 -21.32 -23.63 -14.38
C GLY A 44 -22.67 -22.99 -14.04
N GLU A 45 -23.42 -23.58 -13.11
CA GLU A 45 -24.70 -23.02 -12.66
C GLU A 45 -24.53 -21.64 -12.01
N LEU A 46 -23.48 -21.45 -11.20
CA LEU A 46 -23.15 -20.16 -10.60
C LEU A 46 -22.87 -19.10 -11.67
N VAL A 47 -22.04 -19.41 -12.67
CA VAL A 47 -21.74 -18.50 -13.79
C VAL A 47 -23.00 -18.15 -14.57
N THR A 48 -23.86 -19.13 -14.88
CA THR A 48 -25.13 -18.90 -15.57
C THR A 48 -26.04 -17.97 -14.77
N ASN A 49 -26.19 -18.19 -13.46
CA ASN A 49 -27.01 -17.34 -12.60
C ASN A 49 -26.46 -15.91 -12.51
N LEU A 50 -25.15 -15.75 -12.36
CA LEU A 50 -24.50 -14.43 -12.30
C LEU A 50 -24.70 -13.67 -13.62
N ASN A 51 -24.45 -14.30 -14.77
CA ASN A 51 -24.67 -13.72 -16.09
C ASN A 51 -26.12 -13.28 -16.31
N GLN A 52 -27.10 -14.11 -15.94
CA GLN A 52 -28.53 -13.77 -16.06
C GLN A 52 -28.93 -12.53 -15.26
N ASN A 53 -28.16 -12.19 -14.22
CA ASN A 53 -28.40 -11.02 -13.38
C ASN A 53 -27.43 -9.87 -13.69
N ASN A 54 -26.70 -9.93 -14.81
CA ASN A 54 -25.70 -8.93 -15.24
C ASN A 54 -24.62 -8.68 -14.17
N LEU A 55 -24.14 -9.75 -13.53
CA LEU A 55 -23.07 -9.69 -12.53
C LEU A 55 -21.79 -10.28 -13.08
N HIS A 56 -20.65 -9.82 -12.57
CA HIS A 56 -19.33 -10.34 -12.93
C HIS A 56 -19.23 -11.85 -12.68
N THR A 57 -18.66 -12.59 -13.64
CA THR A 57 -18.56 -14.06 -13.58
C THR A 57 -17.14 -14.59 -13.38
N GLY A 58 -16.17 -13.70 -13.20
CA GLY A 58 -14.79 -14.10 -12.96
C GLY A 58 -14.54 -14.54 -11.51
N GLY A 59 -13.53 -15.39 -11.35
CA GLY A 59 -13.06 -15.91 -10.06
C GLY A 59 -13.29 -17.41 -9.87
N ASN A 60 -12.79 -17.90 -8.74
CA ASN A 60 -12.99 -19.30 -8.32
C ASN A 60 -14.42 -19.51 -7.77
N ARG A 61 -14.80 -20.77 -7.51
CA ARG A 61 -16.16 -21.11 -7.04
C ARG A 61 -16.57 -20.33 -5.79
N ASP A 62 -15.66 -20.13 -4.83
CA ASP A 62 -15.96 -19.45 -3.58
C ASP A 62 -16.30 -17.97 -3.79
N VAL A 63 -15.57 -17.31 -4.71
CA VAL A 63 -15.88 -15.93 -5.13
C VAL A 63 -17.26 -15.85 -5.76
N LEU A 64 -17.59 -16.76 -6.68
CA LEU A 64 -18.91 -16.79 -7.34
C LEU A 64 -20.05 -17.08 -6.34
N VAL A 65 -19.87 -18.03 -5.44
CA VAL A 65 -20.83 -18.34 -4.36
C VAL A 65 -21.06 -17.12 -3.49
N LYS A 66 -19.99 -16.43 -3.07
CA LYS A 66 -20.09 -15.23 -2.23
C LYS A 66 -20.85 -14.12 -2.95
N ARG A 67 -20.50 -13.84 -4.22
CA ARG A 67 -21.17 -12.84 -5.07
C ARG A 67 -22.66 -13.12 -5.22
N LEU A 68 -23.02 -14.34 -5.61
CA LEU A 68 -24.42 -14.71 -5.84
C LEU A 68 -25.25 -14.73 -4.55
N LYS A 69 -24.69 -15.24 -3.44
CA LYS A 69 -25.34 -15.14 -2.13
C LYS A 69 -25.60 -13.70 -1.75
N ASN A 70 -24.63 -12.82 -1.96
CA ASN A 70 -24.77 -11.42 -1.59
C ASN A 70 -25.80 -10.69 -2.47
N TYR A 71 -25.83 -10.97 -3.78
CA TYR A 71 -26.87 -10.47 -4.67
C TYR A 71 -28.27 -10.83 -4.18
N TYR A 72 -28.53 -12.12 -3.95
CA TYR A 72 -29.83 -12.57 -3.49
C TYR A 72 -30.20 -12.02 -2.11
N ARG A 73 -29.22 -11.91 -1.20
CA ARG A 73 -29.41 -11.25 0.09
C ARG A 73 -29.96 -9.84 -0.10
N ILE A 74 -29.35 -9.06 -0.97
CA ILE A 74 -29.70 -7.65 -1.17
C ILE A 74 -31.07 -7.53 -1.84
N GLN A 75 -31.37 -8.37 -2.83
CA GLN A 75 -32.70 -8.42 -3.44
C GLN A 75 -33.79 -8.72 -2.40
N LYS A 76 -33.57 -9.75 -1.56
CA LYS A 76 -34.54 -10.17 -0.55
C LYS A 76 -34.73 -9.12 0.54
N LEU A 77 -33.65 -8.54 1.06
CA LEU A 77 -33.72 -7.47 2.07
C LEU A 77 -34.41 -6.22 1.49
N SER A 78 -34.09 -5.85 0.25
CA SER A 78 -34.72 -4.71 -0.42
C SER A 78 -36.22 -4.91 -0.66
N SER A 79 -36.67 -6.13 -0.98
CA SER A 79 -38.11 -6.43 -1.16
C SER A 79 -38.97 -6.24 0.09
N VAL A 80 -38.35 -6.17 1.27
CA VAL A 80 -39.00 -5.91 2.55
C VAL A 80 -38.58 -4.56 3.14
N ASN A 81 -38.09 -3.64 2.29
CA ASN A 81 -37.62 -2.30 2.66
C ASN A 81 -36.49 -2.27 3.71
N VAL A 82 -35.74 -3.36 3.86
CA VAL A 82 -34.50 -3.39 4.65
C VAL A 82 -33.35 -3.05 3.70
N LEU A 83 -33.01 -1.77 3.62
CA LEU A 83 -31.92 -1.32 2.76
C LEU A 83 -30.57 -1.67 3.41
N PRO A 84 -29.58 -2.17 2.62
CA PRO A 84 -28.22 -2.31 3.12
C PRO A 84 -27.70 -0.98 3.65
N ALA A 85 -27.06 -0.97 4.82
CA ALA A 85 -26.51 0.26 5.42
C ALA A 85 -25.33 0.87 4.62
N VAL A 86 -24.86 0.20 3.56
CA VAL A 86 -23.70 0.61 2.77
C VAL A 86 -24.02 1.87 1.97
N LYS A 87 -23.52 3.01 2.43
CA LYS A 87 -23.57 4.30 1.73
C LYS A 87 -22.26 4.53 1.00
N TYR A 88 -22.32 4.60 -0.33
CA TYR A 88 -21.19 4.97 -1.16
C TYR A 88 -21.01 6.48 -1.23
N ALA A 89 -19.76 6.91 -1.39
CA ALA A 89 -19.50 8.26 -1.87
C ALA A 89 -20.02 8.37 -3.32
N PRO A 90 -20.56 9.53 -3.75
CA PRO A 90 -20.97 9.73 -5.14
C PRO A 90 -19.86 9.43 -6.15
N TYR A 91 -18.62 9.80 -5.79
CA TYR A 91 -17.44 9.58 -6.61
C TYR A 91 -16.30 8.95 -5.84
N TYR A 92 -15.51 8.17 -6.57
CA TYR A 92 -14.23 7.63 -6.16
C TYR A 92 -13.16 8.07 -7.15
N LEU A 93 -12.03 8.52 -6.64
CA LEU A 93 -10.92 9.03 -7.44
C LEU A 93 -9.72 8.13 -7.26
N VAL A 94 -9.48 7.27 -8.24
CA VAL A 94 -8.41 6.27 -8.20
C VAL A 94 -7.11 6.92 -8.67
N LEU A 95 -6.07 6.83 -7.86
CA LEU A 95 -4.72 7.36 -8.13
C LEU A 95 -3.70 6.23 -8.02
N ASP A 96 -2.69 6.26 -8.87
CA ASP A 96 -1.53 5.36 -8.82
C ASP A 96 -0.32 6.06 -9.43
N PHE A 97 0.58 6.58 -8.59
CA PHE A 97 1.68 7.42 -9.07
C PHE A 97 2.86 6.57 -9.52
N GLU A 98 3.42 6.92 -10.68
CA GLU A 98 4.79 6.49 -11.00
C GLU A 98 5.79 7.51 -10.47
N ALA A 99 6.92 7.02 -9.99
CA ALA A 99 7.98 7.84 -9.41
C ALA A 99 9.37 7.45 -9.93
N THR A 100 10.31 8.39 -9.89
CA THR A 100 11.73 8.11 -10.11
C THR A 100 12.17 6.96 -9.20
N CYS A 101 12.94 6.03 -9.74
CA CYS A 101 13.47 4.90 -8.99
C CYS A 101 14.81 4.45 -9.55
N ASN A 102 15.50 3.58 -8.80
CA ASN A 102 16.78 3.02 -9.19
C ASN A 102 16.83 1.54 -8.78
N THR A 103 17.72 0.75 -9.40
CA THR A 103 17.88 -0.69 -9.15
C THR A 103 18.22 -0.97 -7.69
N VAL A 104 19.05 -0.11 -7.08
CA VAL A 104 19.28 -0.13 -5.64
C VAL A 104 18.22 0.75 -4.98
N ASN A 105 17.20 0.10 -4.44
CA ASN A 105 16.15 0.80 -3.74
C ASN A 105 16.57 1.13 -2.30
N ALA A 106 17.40 2.15 -2.16
CA ALA A 106 17.81 2.69 -0.86
C ALA A 106 16.58 3.28 -0.12
N PRO A 107 16.43 3.05 1.20
CA PRO A 107 15.28 3.55 1.96
C PRO A 107 15.09 5.08 1.92
N ASP A 108 16.17 5.81 1.67
CA ASP A 108 16.29 7.27 1.62
C ASP A 108 16.36 7.83 0.19
N TYR A 109 16.12 7.01 -0.83
CA TYR A 109 16.08 7.49 -2.21
C TYR A 109 14.99 8.58 -2.37
N PRO A 110 15.35 9.79 -2.86
CA PRO A 110 14.41 10.90 -2.99
C PRO A 110 13.52 10.70 -4.22
N HIS A 111 12.53 9.84 -4.10
CA HIS A 111 11.52 9.58 -5.12
C HIS A 111 10.76 10.88 -5.48
N GLU A 112 10.63 11.13 -6.77
CA GLU A 112 9.83 12.23 -7.34
C GLU A 112 8.77 11.64 -8.26
N ILE A 113 7.54 12.14 -8.17
CA ILE A 113 6.43 11.73 -9.06
C ILE A 113 6.80 12.12 -10.49
N ILE A 114 6.67 11.18 -11.43
CA ILE A 114 6.90 11.36 -12.87
C ILE A 114 5.66 11.07 -13.71
N GLU A 115 4.64 10.41 -13.15
CA GLU A 115 3.30 10.29 -13.73
C GLU A 115 2.24 10.57 -12.67
N PHE A 116 1.24 11.38 -13.03
CA PHE A 116 0.10 11.73 -12.20
C PHE A 116 -1.20 11.33 -12.92
N PRO A 117 -1.61 10.06 -12.80
CA PRO A 117 -2.87 9.59 -13.38
C PRO A 117 -4.01 9.70 -12.36
N ALA A 118 -5.24 9.80 -12.88
CA ALA A 118 -6.43 9.65 -12.09
C ALA A 118 -7.59 9.06 -12.90
N ILE A 119 -8.36 8.16 -12.29
CA ILE A 119 -9.60 7.62 -12.84
C ILE A 119 -10.76 8.04 -11.94
N LEU A 120 -11.75 8.75 -12.51
CA LEU A 120 -12.97 9.11 -11.80
C LEU A 120 -14.03 8.04 -12.02
N VAL A 121 -14.51 7.46 -10.91
CA VAL A 121 -15.57 6.45 -10.91
C VAL A 121 -16.81 7.01 -10.22
N SER A 122 -17.97 6.92 -10.87
CA SER A 122 -19.25 7.25 -10.26
C SER A 122 -19.90 6.00 -9.66
N SER A 123 -20.25 6.05 -8.38
CA SER A 123 -20.96 4.93 -7.72
C SER A 123 -22.42 4.83 -8.16
N ARG A 124 -23.00 5.91 -8.70
CA ARG A 124 -24.37 5.94 -9.21
C ARG A 124 -24.48 5.23 -10.55
N SER A 125 -23.66 5.61 -11.53
CA SER A 125 -23.67 4.97 -12.85
C SER A 125 -22.90 3.64 -12.84
N LYS A 126 -22.10 3.37 -11.80
CA LYS A 126 -21.21 2.21 -11.69
C LYS A 126 -20.26 2.12 -12.90
N ALA A 127 -19.70 3.26 -13.28
CA ALA A 127 -18.82 3.37 -14.43
C ALA A 127 -17.67 4.36 -14.17
N ILE A 128 -16.59 4.18 -14.92
CA ILE A 128 -15.58 5.22 -15.11
C ILE A 128 -16.25 6.35 -15.90
N VAL A 129 -16.16 7.57 -15.39
CA VAL A 129 -16.81 8.74 -15.99
C VAL A 129 -15.82 9.72 -16.61
N ASP A 130 -14.57 9.74 -16.15
CA ASP A 130 -13.52 10.55 -16.76
C ASP A 130 -12.12 10.07 -16.31
N THR A 131 -11.09 10.52 -17.02
CA THR A 131 -9.68 10.18 -16.77
C THR A 131 -8.79 11.41 -16.91
N PHE A 132 -7.82 11.53 -16.01
CA PHE A 132 -6.74 12.51 -16.07
C PHE A 132 -5.40 11.79 -16.16
N GLN A 133 -4.48 12.30 -16.97
CA GLN A 133 -3.11 11.83 -17.00
C GLN A 133 -2.20 13.01 -17.32
N SER A 134 -1.14 13.18 -16.53
CA SER A 134 -0.07 14.12 -16.82
C SER A 134 1.24 13.53 -16.38
N TYR A 135 2.27 13.66 -17.20
CA TYR A 135 3.64 13.44 -16.74
C TYR A 135 4.13 14.63 -15.94
N VAL A 136 5.13 14.40 -15.10
CA VAL A 136 5.73 15.40 -14.21
C VAL A 136 7.23 15.39 -14.42
N ARG A 137 7.83 16.58 -14.57
CA ARG A 137 9.28 16.72 -14.67
C ARG A 137 9.92 16.68 -13.27
N PRO A 138 10.80 15.72 -12.97
CA PRO A 138 11.55 15.69 -11.71
C PRO A 138 12.64 16.77 -11.71
N GLU A 139 12.94 17.34 -10.55
CA GLU A 139 13.89 18.45 -10.37
C GLU A 139 15.11 18.05 -9.53
N ILE A 140 15.00 17.06 -8.65
CA ILE A 140 16.12 16.53 -7.85
C ILE A 140 16.92 15.50 -8.66
N ASN A 141 16.24 14.55 -9.29
CA ASN A 141 16.82 13.55 -10.17
C ASN A 141 16.23 13.69 -11.59
N PRO A 142 16.63 14.73 -12.36
CA PRO A 142 16.04 15.01 -13.67
C PRO A 142 16.30 13.91 -14.70
N THR A 143 17.40 13.16 -14.56
CA THR A 143 17.72 12.02 -15.43
C THR A 143 17.14 10.73 -14.84
N LEU A 144 16.24 10.08 -15.57
CA LEU A 144 15.69 8.78 -15.21
C LEU A 144 16.77 7.71 -15.31
N SER A 145 16.76 6.75 -14.39
CA SER A 145 17.60 5.56 -14.51
C SER A 145 17.07 4.61 -15.59
N ASP A 146 17.94 3.81 -16.20
CA ASP A 146 17.52 2.79 -17.17
C ASP A 146 16.47 1.84 -16.58
N PHE A 147 16.64 1.46 -15.31
CA PHE A 147 15.66 0.65 -14.58
C PHE A 147 14.29 1.33 -14.49
N CYS A 148 14.24 2.63 -14.21
CA CYS A 148 12.99 3.39 -14.12
C CYS A 148 12.28 3.46 -15.48
N VAL A 149 13.05 3.70 -16.56
CA VAL A 149 12.51 3.72 -17.93
C VAL A 149 11.99 2.34 -18.33
N GLU A 150 12.74 1.26 -18.04
CA GLU A 150 12.31 -0.11 -18.34
C GLU A 150 11.08 -0.51 -17.54
N LEU A 151 11.06 -0.21 -16.24
CA LEU A 151 9.94 -0.53 -15.35
C LEU A 151 8.69 0.23 -15.79
N THR A 152 8.75 1.56 -15.86
CA THR A 152 7.56 2.42 -16.06
C THR A 152 7.18 2.63 -17.52
N GLY A 153 8.13 2.44 -18.45
CA GLY A 153 7.96 2.78 -19.86
C GLY A 153 8.01 4.28 -20.15
N ILE A 154 8.21 5.12 -19.13
CA ILE A 154 8.29 6.58 -19.28
C ILE A 154 9.68 6.94 -19.79
N THR A 155 9.74 7.65 -20.92
CA THR A 155 11.02 8.03 -21.54
C THR A 155 11.56 9.33 -20.94
N GLN A 156 12.88 9.53 -21.05
CA GLN A 156 13.50 10.80 -20.66
C GLN A 156 12.87 11.99 -21.40
N ALA A 157 12.63 11.87 -22.71
CA ALA A 157 12.00 12.92 -23.51
C ALA A 157 10.59 13.27 -23.00
N THR A 158 9.86 12.29 -22.45
CA THR A 158 8.54 12.51 -21.85
C THR A 158 8.63 13.40 -20.61
N VAL A 159 9.55 13.12 -19.68
CA VAL A 159 9.70 13.93 -18.45
C VAL A 159 10.37 15.27 -18.73
N ASP A 160 11.26 15.37 -19.71
CA ASP A 160 11.89 16.63 -20.11
C ASP A 160 10.84 17.64 -20.62
N ALA A 161 9.87 17.17 -21.41
CA ALA A 161 8.78 17.96 -21.96
C ALA A 161 7.63 18.22 -20.97
N ALA A 162 7.61 17.52 -19.82
CA ALA A 162 6.54 17.62 -18.85
C ALA A 162 6.59 18.92 -18.02
N ASP A 163 5.47 19.28 -17.42
CA ASP A 163 5.41 20.39 -16.45
C ASP A 163 5.97 19.96 -15.08
N THR A 164 6.34 20.94 -14.25
CA THR A 164 6.73 20.67 -12.86
C THR A 164 5.53 20.27 -12.01
N PHE A 165 5.79 19.59 -10.89
CA PHE A 165 4.74 19.08 -10.00
C PHE A 165 3.71 20.15 -9.57
N PRO A 166 4.08 21.38 -9.15
CA PRO A 166 3.08 22.38 -8.75
C PRO A 166 2.10 22.74 -9.88
N VAL A 167 2.58 22.77 -11.14
CA VAL A 167 1.74 23.06 -12.30
C VAL A 167 0.80 21.90 -12.58
N VAL A 168 1.29 20.66 -12.55
CA VAL A 168 0.47 19.46 -12.75
C VAL A 168 -0.58 19.31 -11.65
N LEU A 169 -0.19 19.55 -10.38
CA LEU A 169 -1.12 19.53 -9.26
C LEU A 169 -2.24 20.55 -9.45
N LYS A 170 -1.92 21.77 -9.91
CA LYS A 170 -2.94 22.79 -10.20
C LYS A 170 -3.89 22.33 -11.31
N LYS A 171 -3.37 21.78 -12.42
CA LYS A 171 -4.20 21.23 -13.52
C LYS A 171 -5.12 20.10 -13.02
N PHE A 172 -4.61 19.23 -12.17
CA PHE A 172 -5.39 18.16 -11.55
C PHE A 172 -6.49 18.71 -10.64
N GLU A 173 -6.21 19.73 -9.82
CA GLU A 173 -7.22 20.37 -8.98
C GLU A 173 -8.29 21.12 -9.78
N GLU A 174 -7.91 21.76 -10.89
CA GLU A 174 -8.84 22.37 -11.85
C GLU A 174 -9.74 21.30 -12.50
N TRP A 175 -9.17 20.17 -12.93
CA TRP A 175 -9.94 19.04 -13.45
C TRP A 175 -10.91 18.46 -12.41
N MET A 176 -10.48 18.29 -11.16
CA MET A 176 -11.37 17.90 -10.06
C MET A 176 -12.53 18.90 -9.87
N ALA A 177 -12.26 20.20 -9.98
CA ALA A 177 -13.26 21.25 -9.80
C ALA A 177 -14.30 21.26 -10.94
N GLN A 178 -13.92 20.92 -12.18
CA GLN A 178 -14.85 20.78 -13.31
C GLN A 178 -15.93 19.71 -13.05
N HIS A 179 -15.59 18.68 -12.29
CA HIS A 179 -16.51 17.62 -11.85
C HIS A 179 -17.24 17.95 -10.54
N GLY A 180 -17.12 19.17 -10.03
CA GLY A 180 -17.74 19.59 -8.76
C GLY A 180 -17.18 18.84 -7.54
N LEU A 181 -16.03 18.18 -7.67
CA LEU A 181 -15.39 17.47 -6.57
C LEU A 181 -14.86 18.49 -5.56
N ARG A 182 -14.95 18.17 -4.26
CA ARG A 182 -14.61 19.03 -3.11
C ARG A 182 -15.59 20.17 -2.81
N SER A 183 -16.54 20.46 -3.69
CA SER A 183 -17.57 21.50 -3.47
C SER A 183 -18.98 20.90 -3.44
N GLN A 184 -19.44 20.35 -4.56
CA GLN A 184 -20.80 19.85 -4.76
C GLN A 184 -20.93 18.38 -4.41
N HIS A 185 -19.86 17.62 -4.63
CA HIS A 185 -19.86 16.16 -4.48
C HIS A 185 -18.76 15.68 -3.53
N LYS A 186 -19.14 14.77 -2.63
CA LYS A 186 -18.19 14.01 -1.84
C LYS A 186 -17.42 13.06 -2.77
N CYS A 187 -16.12 13.00 -2.58
CA CYS A 187 -15.22 12.10 -3.31
C CYS A 187 -14.29 11.40 -2.33
N ILE A 188 -13.99 10.13 -2.57
CA ILE A 188 -13.01 9.36 -1.79
C ILE A 188 -11.85 9.00 -2.73
N ILE A 189 -10.63 9.33 -2.32
CA ILE A 189 -9.42 8.86 -3.02
C ILE A 189 -9.27 7.36 -2.81
N VAL A 190 -8.86 6.64 -3.85
CA VAL A 190 -8.60 5.21 -3.83
C VAL A 190 -7.20 4.94 -4.36
N THR A 191 -6.43 4.10 -3.66
CA THR A 191 -5.06 3.73 -4.04
C THR A 191 -4.80 2.25 -3.80
N ASP A 192 -3.83 1.68 -4.50
CA ASP A 192 -3.38 0.30 -4.31
C ASP A 192 -2.34 0.17 -3.19
N GLY A 193 -2.73 0.56 -1.98
CA GLY A 193 -1.85 0.58 -0.82
C GLY A 193 -1.65 1.97 -0.24
N PRO A 194 -0.79 2.11 0.78
CA PRO A 194 -0.56 3.39 1.44
C PRO A 194 0.45 4.31 0.73
N TRP A 195 1.23 3.78 -0.21
CA TRP A 195 2.48 4.39 -0.69
C TRP A 195 2.24 5.68 -1.47
N ASP A 196 1.26 5.70 -2.37
CA ASP A 196 0.89 6.88 -3.16
C ASP A 196 0.72 8.11 -2.30
N MET A 197 -0.14 8.02 -1.29
CA MET A 197 -0.53 9.19 -0.50
C MET A 197 0.46 9.48 0.63
N ALA A 198 0.99 8.44 1.29
CA ALA A 198 1.82 8.60 2.48
C ALA A 198 3.31 8.80 2.17
N GLN A 199 3.78 8.36 1.00
CA GLN A 199 5.18 8.42 0.59
C GLN A 199 5.37 9.28 -0.65
N PHE A 200 4.84 8.90 -1.81
CA PHE A 200 5.14 9.61 -3.07
C PHE A 200 4.57 11.02 -3.07
N PHE A 201 3.25 11.18 -2.89
CA PHE A 201 2.61 12.49 -2.90
C PHE A 201 3.07 13.38 -1.75
N HIS A 202 3.28 12.80 -0.56
CA HIS A 202 3.78 13.54 0.60
C HIS A 202 5.23 13.99 0.41
N GLY A 203 6.11 13.11 -0.08
CA GLY A 203 7.50 13.43 -0.40
C GLY A 203 7.59 14.50 -1.49
N GLN A 204 6.79 14.35 -2.54
CA GLN A 204 6.74 15.31 -3.64
C GLN A 204 6.28 16.70 -3.18
N CYS A 205 5.25 16.78 -2.32
CA CYS A 205 4.83 18.05 -1.73
C CYS A 205 5.97 18.72 -0.94
N LYS A 206 6.76 17.94 -0.18
CA LYS A 206 7.92 18.46 0.55
C LYS A 206 8.99 19.01 -0.38
N VAL A 207 9.37 18.24 -1.41
CA VAL A 207 10.39 18.63 -2.41
C VAL A 207 9.97 19.90 -3.14
N ALA A 208 8.71 19.98 -3.56
CA ALA A 208 8.18 21.11 -4.31
C ALA A 208 7.83 22.33 -3.44
N GLY A 209 7.99 22.25 -2.11
CA GLY A 209 7.60 23.33 -1.20
C GLY A 209 6.09 23.62 -1.16
N VAL A 210 5.26 22.63 -1.52
CA VAL A 210 3.79 22.75 -1.55
C VAL A 210 3.19 22.21 -0.26
N GLU A 211 2.19 22.91 0.29
CA GLU A 211 1.45 22.38 1.44
C GLU A 211 0.68 21.12 1.06
N TYR A 212 0.82 20.06 1.85
CA TYR A 212 0.08 18.81 1.64
C TYR A 212 -1.45 19.05 1.66
N PRO A 213 -2.15 18.89 0.52
CA PRO A 213 -3.54 19.29 0.41
C PRO A 213 -4.46 18.54 1.38
N SER A 214 -5.45 19.25 1.94
CA SER A 214 -6.36 18.69 2.93
C SER A 214 -7.20 17.52 2.39
N TRP A 215 -7.54 17.56 1.10
CA TRP A 215 -8.31 16.51 0.42
C TRP A 215 -7.54 15.20 0.30
N ALA A 216 -6.20 15.24 0.30
CA ALA A 216 -5.32 14.09 0.14
C ALA A 216 -5.07 13.31 1.45
N LYS A 217 -5.45 13.86 2.62
CA LYS A 217 -5.05 13.33 3.94
C LYS A 217 -5.70 12.00 4.31
N ARG A 218 -6.71 11.56 3.56
CA ARG A 218 -7.55 10.40 3.89
C ARG A 218 -7.94 9.69 2.61
N TRP A 219 -7.74 8.38 2.56
CA TRP A 219 -8.01 7.58 1.37
C TRP A 219 -8.57 6.20 1.74
N LEU A 220 -9.12 5.54 0.72
CA LEU A 220 -9.48 4.14 0.72
C LEU A 220 -8.30 3.37 0.11
N ASN A 221 -7.57 2.64 0.94
CA ASN A 221 -6.67 1.59 0.48
C ASN A 221 -7.52 0.39 0.04
N ILE A 222 -7.54 0.13 -1.27
CA ILE A 222 -8.39 -0.90 -1.85
C ILE A 222 -7.93 -2.30 -1.45
N ARG A 223 -6.62 -2.54 -1.23
CA ARG A 223 -6.07 -3.83 -0.76
C ARG A 223 -6.68 -4.22 0.57
N LYS A 224 -6.84 -3.26 1.49
CA LYS A 224 -7.47 -3.48 2.80
C LYS A 224 -8.95 -3.83 2.65
N ALA A 225 -9.69 -3.07 1.84
CA ALA A 225 -11.11 -3.34 1.61
C ALA A 225 -11.32 -4.72 0.95
N PHE A 226 -10.53 -5.03 -0.07
CA PHE A 226 -10.56 -6.30 -0.79
C PHE A 226 -10.29 -7.48 0.14
N ARG A 227 -9.20 -7.41 0.92
CA ARG A 227 -8.82 -8.44 1.89
C ARG A 227 -9.91 -8.67 2.93
N ASN A 228 -10.44 -7.60 3.52
CA ASN A 228 -11.47 -7.69 4.55
C ASN A 228 -12.75 -8.32 3.99
N TYR A 229 -13.10 -7.97 2.75
CA TYR A 229 -14.30 -8.48 2.12
C TYR A 229 -14.17 -9.96 1.74
N TYR A 230 -13.10 -10.38 1.06
CA TYR A 230 -12.89 -11.78 0.66
C TYR A 230 -12.28 -12.66 1.78
N LYS A 231 -11.96 -12.09 2.94
CA LYS A 231 -11.46 -12.77 4.16
C LYS A 231 -10.26 -13.69 3.92
N LYS A 232 -9.38 -13.35 2.99
CA LYS A 232 -8.14 -14.11 2.78
C LYS A 232 -7.05 -13.59 3.73
N LYS A 233 -6.27 -14.51 4.32
CA LYS A 233 -5.12 -14.18 5.16
C LYS A 233 -3.91 -13.62 4.38
N MET A 234 -4.01 -13.55 3.05
CA MET A 234 -2.90 -13.17 2.19
C MET A 234 -2.86 -11.65 1.96
N HIS A 235 -1.63 -11.14 1.83
CA HIS A 235 -1.40 -9.80 1.30
C HIS A 235 -1.67 -9.82 -0.20
N TYR A 236 -2.50 -8.88 -0.64
CA TYR A 236 -2.84 -8.73 -2.05
C TYR A 236 -2.04 -7.56 -2.63
N ASN A 237 -1.45 -7.80 -3.80
CA ASN A 237 -1.09 -6.76 -4.76
C ASN A 237 -2.18 -6.68 -5.85
N LEU A 238 -2.06 -5.70 -6.76
CA LEU A 238 -2.99 -5.52 -7.88
C LEU A 238 -3.26 -6.81 -8.65
N LYS A 239 -2.19 -7.52 -9.07
CA LYS A 239 -2.28 -8.79 -9.79
C LYS A 239 -3.07 -9.85 -9.01
N GLY A 240 -2.77 -10.06 -7.74
CA GLY A 240 -3.48 -11.05 -6.92
C GLY A 240 -4.97 -10.73 -6.71
N MET A 241 -5.34 -9.44 -6.70
CA MET A 241 -6.75 -9.03 -6.69
C MET A 241 -7.43 -9.37 -8.02
N LEU A 242 -6.81 -9.01 -9.15
CA LEU A 242 -7.31 -9.34 -10.49
C LEU A 242 -7.48 -10.86 -10.68
N GLU A 243 -6.47 -11.66 -10.32
CA GLU A 243 -6.52 -13.12 -10.38
C GLU A 243 -7.65 -13.70 -9.51
N THR A 244 -7.86 -13.17 -8.30
CA THR A 244 -8.96 -13.60 -7.43
C THR A 244 -10.32 -13.33 -8.09
N LEU A 245 -10.43 -12.21 -8.80
CA LEU A 245 -11.63 -11.85 -9.58
C LEU A 245 -11.67 -12.52 -10.95
N GLY A 246 -10.69 -13.34 -11.34
CA GLY A 246 -10.60 -13.94 -12.67
C GLY A 246 -10.56 -12.91 -13.79
N MET A 247 -9.89 -11.78 -13.54
CA MET A 247 -9.67 -10.70 -14.49
C MET A 247 -8.20 -10.70 -14.93
N GLU A 248 -7.96 -10.35 -16.19
CA GLU A 248 -6.63 -10.08 -16.69
C GLU A 248 -6.30 -8.60 -16.53
N PHE A 249 -5.01 -8.31 -16.42
CA PHE A 249 -4.50 -6.95 -16.45
C PHE A 249 -4.71 -6.34 -17.84
N GLU A 250 -5.28 -5.14 -17.91
CA GLU A 250 -5.47 -4.41 -19.16
C GLU A 250 -4.44 -3.27 -19.28
N GLY A 251 -3.68 -3.25 -20.37
CA GLY A 251 -2.65 -2.23 -20.62
C GLY A 251 -1.25 -2.69 -20.25
N ARG A 252 -0.37 -1.75 -19.93
CA ARG A 252 1.02 -2.00 -19.54
C ARG A 252 1.17 -1.92 -18.01
N PRO A 253 1.66 -2.95 -17.31
CA PRO A 253 2.00 -2.85 -15.90
C PRO A 253 3.02 -1.73 -15.67
N HIS A 254 2.92 -1.01 -14.54
CA HIS A 254 3.75 0.15 -14.19
C HIS A 254 3.61 1.34 -15.14
N CYS A 255 2.53 1.38 -15.93
CA CYS A 255 2.01 2.61 -16.51
C CYS A 255 0.90 3.07 -15.57
N GLY A 256 1.08 4.21 -14.90
CA GLY A 256 0.22 4.59 -13.79
C GLY A 256 -1.25 4.73 -14.19
N LEU A 257 -1.54 5.21 -15.41
CA LEU A 257 -2.92 5.26 -15.91
C LEU A 257 -3.54 3.86 -16.10
N ASP A 258 -2.77 2.90 -16.59
CA ASP A 258 -3.25 1.53 -16.80
C ASP A 258 -3.43 0.80 -15.47
N ASP A 259 -2.50 0.97 -14.52
CA ASP A 259 -2.67 0.42 -13.17
C ASP A 259 -3.88 1.04 -12.46
N ALA A 260 -4.04 2.37 -12.49
CA ALA A 260 -5.22 3.06 -11.97
C ALA A 260 -6.52 2.58 -12.61
N ARG A 261 -6.52 2.27 -13.92
CA ARG A 261 -7.68 1.70 -14.62
C ARG A 261 -8.00 0.30 -14.09
N ASN A 262 -7.00 -0.55 -13.88
CA ASN A 262 -7.21 -1.88 -13.31
C ASN A 262 -7.71 -1.83 -11.86
N ILE A 263 -7.20 -0.90 -11.05
CA ILE A 263 -7.73 -0.62 -9.70
C ILE A 263 -9.19 -0.17 -9.78
N ALA A 264 -9.55 0.69 -10.72
CA ALA A 264 -10.92 1.12 -10.95
C ALA A 264 -11.85 -0.04 -11.36
N ARG A 265 -11.37 -0.97 -12.20
CA ARG A 265 -12.13 -2.18 -12.56
C ARG A 265 -12.41 -3.06 -11.33
N ILE A 266 -11.42 -3.24 -10.43
CA ILE A 266 -11.63 -3.94 -9.16
C ILE A 266 -12.65 -3.19 -8.29
N LEU A 267 -12.53 -1.87 -8.19
CA LEU A 267 -13.45 -1.04 -7.41
C LEU A 267 -14.90 -1.20 -7.89
N LEU A 268 -15.12 -1.23 -9.20
CA LEU A 268 -16.45 -1.43 -9.79
C LEU A 268 -17.05 -2.80 -9.42
N VAL A 269 -16.24 -3.86 -9.46
CA VAL A 269 -16.69 -5.19 -8.97
C VAL A 269 -17.04 -5.14 -7.48
N LEU A 270 -16.25 -4.45 -6.65
CA LEU A 270 -16.57 -4.30 -5.22
C LEU A 270 -17.86 -3.51 -4.97
N ILE A 271 -18.15 -2.49 -5.80
CA ILE A 271 -19.41 -1.73 -5.77
C ILE A 271 -20.59 -2.62 -6.18
N GLU A 272 -20.45 -3.39 -7.26
CA GLU A 272 -21.45 -4.38 -7.68
C GLU A 272 -21.73 -5.41 -6.58
N GLU A 273 -20.68 -5.84 -5.90
CA GLU A 273 -20.75 -6.73 -4.75
C GLU A 273 -21.17 -6.05 -3.45
N HIS A 274 -21.62 -4.80 -3.50
CA HIS A 274 -22.12 -4.07 -2.33
C HIS A 274 -21.15 -4.07 -1.13
N THR A 275 -19.84 -4.05 -1.41
CA THR A 275 -18.78 -4.04 -0.42
C THR A 275 -18.75 -2.69 0.30
N PRO A 276 -18.55 -2.61 1.62
CA PRO A 276 -18.33 -1.34 2.31
C PRO A 276 -17.03 -0.66 1.87
N LEU A 277 -17.13 0.42 1.09
CA LEU A 277 -15.98 1.15 0.51
C LEU A 277 -15.86 2.53 1.15
N HIS A 278 -15.32 2.56 2.37
CA HIS A 278 -15.10 3.76 3.16
C HIS A 278 -13.60 4.04 3.35
N ILE A 279 -13.27 5.29 3.68
CA ILE A 279 -11.91 5.70 4.07
C ILE A 279 -11.41 4.78 5.19
N ASN A 280 -10.26 4.16 4.98
CA ASN A 280 -9.65 3.21 5.92
C ASN A 280 -8.17 3.51 6.21
N GLU A 281 -7.62 4.58 5.62
CA GLU A 281 -6.28 5.10 5.90
C GLU A 281 -6.25 6.62 5.95
N ARG A 282 -5.26 7.16 6.67
CA ARG A 282 -5.05 8.59 6.83
C ARG A 282 -3.58 8.91 7.11
N LEU A 283 -3.14 10.07 6.64
CA LEU A 283 -1.82 10.62 6.94
C LEU A 283 -1.89 11.56 8.16
N HIS A 284 -1.13 11.24 9.21
CA HIS A 284 -0.95 12.12 10.36
C HIS A 284 0.35 12.91 10.25
N LEU A 285 0.26 14.18 9.81
CA LEU A 285 1.43 15.04 9.63
C LEU A 285 2.19 15.34 10.94
N ARG A 286 1.53 15.24 12.12
CA ARG A 286 2.17 15.42 13.44
C ARG A 286 3.19 14.32 13.75
N ASP A 287 2.91 13.08 13.37
CA ASP A 287 3.80 11.95 13.66
C ASP A 287 5.08 12.02 12.81
N TYR A 288 4.99 12.61 11.61
CA TYR A 288 6.14 12.75 10.73
C TYR A 288 7.09 13.86 11.16
N ARG A 289 6.60 15.02 11.61
CA ARG A 289 7.47 16.09 12.15
C ARG A 289 8.20 15.66 13.41
N THR A 290 7.55 14.88 14.27
CA THR A 290 8.17 14.34 15.50
C THR A 290 9.23 13.30 15.15
N ARG A 291 8.98 12.43 14.16
CA ARG A 291 9.98 11.45 13.65
C ARG A 291 11.14 12.12 12.93
N GLU A 292 10.88 13.12 12.10
CA GLU A 292 11.91 13.91 11.40
C GLU A 292 12.80 14.65 12.40
N LYS A 293 12.22 15.27 13.44
CA LYS A 293 12.98 15.82 14.56
C LYS A 293 13.78 14.76 15.32
N ALA A 294 13.22 13.58 15.56
CA ALA A 294 13.92 12.50 16.25
C ALA A 294 15.08 11.92 15.41
N LEU A 295 14.91 11.78 14.10
CA LEU A 295 15.95 11.34 13.17
C LEU A 295 17.05 12.39 13.02
N LEU A 296 16.70 13.67 12.89
CA LEU A 296 17.65 14.78 12.88
C LEU A 296 18.43 14.88 14.20
N ALA A 297 17.77 14.69 15.34
CA ALA A 297 18.43 14.65 16.64
C ALA A 297 19.38 13.44 16.77
N SER A 298 18.97 12.27 16.27
CA SER A 298 19.84 11.08 16.23
C SER A 298 21.04 11.27 15.31
N ALA A 299 20.86 11.88 14.14
CA ALA A 299 21.94 12.18 13.20
C ALA A 299 22.91 13.21 13.79
N ALA A 300 22.40 14.25 14.44
CA ALA A 300 23.20 15.24 15.14
C ALA A 300 24.04 14.60 16.26
N ASN A 301 23.46 13.71 17.06
CA ASN A 301 24.20 12.97 18.10
C ASN A 301 25.31 12.08 17.53
N ILE A 302 25.08 11.43 16.38
CA ILE A 302 26.11 10.61 15.72
C ILE A 302 27.27 11.48 15.21
N VAL A 303 26.96 12.65 14.64
CA VAL A 303 27.98 13.62 14.21
C VAL A 303 28.76 14.11 15.42
N GLU A 304 28.09 14.46 16.52
CA GLU A 304 28.71 14.92 17.76
C GLU A 304 29.63 13.86 18.38
N GLN A 305 29.19 12.59 18.43
CA GLN A 305 30.03 11.48 18.90
C GLN A 305 31.27 11.27 18.01
N ARG A 306 31.13 11.45 16.70
CA ARG A 306 32.27 11.35 15.77
C ARG A 306 33.22 12.54 15.91
N THR A 307 32.72 13.76 16.09
CA THR A 307 33.57 14.94 16.31
C THR A 307 34.29 14.88 17.65
N ASN A 308 33.63 14.39 18.71
CA ASN A 308 34.24 14.19 20.02
C ASN A 308 35.30 13.07 19.99
N GLY A 309 35.05 11.98 19.27
CA GLY A 309 36.02 10.91 19.07
C GLY A 309 37.25 11.35 18.27
N VAL A 310 37.09 12.25 17.28
CA VAL A 310 38.22 12.87 16.57
C VAL A 310 39.00 13.79 17.51
N GLY A 311 38.32 14.56 18.37
CA GLY A 311 38.92 15.40 19.40
C GLY A 311 39.80 14.61 20.39
N GLU A 312 39.28 13.50 20.93
CA GLU A 312 40.05 12.60 21.81
C GLU A 312 41.23 11.94 21.10
N LEU A 313 41.08 11.55 19.83
CA LEU A 313 42.20 11.03 19.03
C LEU A 313 43.30 12.08 18.83
N THR A 314 42.94 13.33 18.55
CA THR A 314 43.92 14.42 18.43
C THR A 314 44.61 14.75 19.76
N GLU A 315 43.91 14.68 20.89
CA GLU A 315 44.51 14.82 22.23
C GLU A 315 45.46 13.66 22.56
N ARG A 316 45.08 12.41 22.23
CA ARG A 316 45.93 11.23 22.40
C ARG A 316 47.16 11.27 21.50
N LEU A 317 47.04 11.77 20.27
CA LEU A 317 48.16 11.98 19.35
C LEU A 317 49.09 13.10 19.83
N LYS A 318 48.55 14.19 20.41
CA LYS A 318 49.37 15.24 21.04
C LYS A 318 50.13 14.72 22.26
N LYS A 319 49.49 13.92 23.13
CA LYS A 319 50.15 13.24 24.26
C LYS A 319 51.22 12.25 23.82
N ALA A 320 50.94 11.43 22.80
CA ALA A 320 51.92 10.50 22.24
C ALA A 320 53.11 11.23 21.58
N SER A 321 52.88 12.43 21.02
CA SER A 321 53.95 13.27 20.47
C SER A 321 54.79 13.98 21.55
N LEU A 322 54.27 14.16 22.77
CA LEU A 322 55.00 14.67 23.94
C LEU A 322 55.81 13.57 24.64
N ASP A 323 55.32 12.32 24.66
CA ASP A 323 56.07 11.17 25.19
C ASP A 323 57.23 10.73 24.28
N CYS A 324 57.18 11.02 22.97
CA CYS A 324 58.25 10.66 22.02
C CYS A 324 59.47 11.59 22.08
N THR A 325 59.40 12.71 22.82
CA THR A 325 60.52 13.64 23.02
C THR A 325 61.48 13.26 24.16
N ASP A 326 61.16 12.26 24.99
CA ASP A 326 61.98 11.85 26.15
C ASP A 326 62.72 10.50 25.99
N GLN A 327 62.80 9.94 24.76
CA GLN A 327 63.58 8.72 24.50
C GLN A 327 64.50 8.85 23.27
N LYS A 328 65.35 9.87 23.26
CA LYS A 328 66.59 9.87 22.47
C LYS A 328 67.79 9.88 23.40
N GLU A 329 68.12 8.71 23.95
CA GLU A 329 69.49 8.40 24.34
C GLU A 329 69.69 6.88 24.30
N ASN A 330 70.83 6.47 23.73
CA ASN A 330 71.32 5.12 23.48
C ASN A 330 70.86 4.45 22.18
N ALA A 331 71.55 4.85 21.11
CA ALA A 331 71.79 3.99 19.96
C ALA A 331 72.99 3.07 20.27
N ASP A 332 72.88 1.78 19.95
CA ASP A 332 73.98 1.01 19.36
C ASP A 332 73.52 -0.36 18.80
N VAL A 333 73.82 -0.53 17.50
CA VAL A 333 74.25 -1.73 16.75
C VAL A 333 73.37 -3.00 16.74
N ALA A 334 72.79 -3.32 15.58
CA ALA A 334 73.20 -4.44 14.70
C ALA A 334 72.11 -4.79 13.68
N GLU A 335 72.50 -4.88 12.40
CA GLU A 335 71.74 -5.46 11.30
C GLU A 335 71.46 -6.95 11.51
N GLU A 336 70.30 -7.43 11.08
CA GLU A 336 70.20 -8.62 10.21
C GLU A 336 68.74 -8.85 9.77
N ALA A 337 68.53 -9.03 8.47
CA ALA A 337 67.32 -9.61 7.89
C ALA A 337 67.63 -11.05 7.46
N PRO A 338 66.70 -12.00 7.61
CA PRO A 338 66.25 -12.70 6.40
C PRO A 338 64.77 -13.15 6.40
N LYS A 339 64.10 -12.83 5.29
CA LYS A 339 63.53 -13.72 4.26
C LYS A 339 62.90 -15.10 4.61
N TYR A 340 61.67 -15.24 4.08
CA TYR A 340 60.96 -16.39 3.48
C TYR A 340 60.46 -17.56 4.34
N GLY A 341 59.18 -17.91 4.08
CA GLY A 341 58.62 -19.24 4.36
C GLY A 341 57.10 -19.26 4.26
N GLY A 342 56.56 -19.60 3.08
CA GLY A 342 55.15 -19.94 2.93
C GLY A 342 54.82 -21.29 3.56
N VAL A 343 53.53 -21.58 3.71
CA VAL A 343 52.85 -22.83 3.29
C VAL A 343 51.38 -22.81 3.73
N SER A 344 50.59 -23.39 2.86
CA SER A 344 49.16 -23.67 2.81
C SER A 344 48.39 -24.01 4.10
N GLY A 345 47.14 -23.55 4.12
CA GLY A 345 45.97 -24.43 3.97
C GLY A 345 45.43 -25.12 5.22
N LYS A 346 44.17 -24.81 5.58
CA LYS A 346 43.17 -25.79 6.03
C LYS A 346 41.77 -25.17 6.07
N GLN A 347 40.87 -25.73 5.26
CA GLN A 347 39.42 -25.75 5.52
C GLN A 347 39.15 -26.56 6.79
N LEU A 348 38.17 -26.13 7.59
CA LEU A 348 37.43 -27.00 8.49
C LEU A 348 35.96 -26.57 8.56
N SER A 349 35.13 -27.59 8.43
CA SER A 349 33.68 -27.65 8.37
C SER A 349 33.02 -27.77 9.75
N GLY A 350 31.72 -27.45 9.80
CA GLY A 350 30.75 -27.95 10.79
C GLY A 350 30.49 -27.00 11.97
N ALA A 351 29.33 -26.97 12.61
CA ALA A 351 28.05 -27.63 12.41
C ALA A 351 27.02 -26.97 13.36
N LYS A 352 25.75 -27.31 13.15
CA LYS A 352 24.65 -27.48 14.12
C LYS A 352 23.64 -26.36 14.39
N GLU A 353 22.40 -26.82 14.19
CA GLU A 353 21.09 -26.33 14.57
C GLU A 353 20.94 -26.17 16.10
N GLY A 354 20.09 -25.23 16.49
CA GLY A 354 19.52 -25.11 17.83
C GLY A 354 18.07 -24.63 17.71
N ASN A 355 17.14 -25.53 18.03
CA ASN A 355 15.70 -25.33 18.05
C ASN A 355 15.29 -24.96 19.49
N SER A 356 14.41 -23.98 19.68
CA SER A 356 13.68 -23.81 20.95
C SER A 356 12.31 -23.19 20.70
N ASN A 357 11.28 -24.03 20.89
CA ASN A 357 9.91 -23.65 21.19
C ASN A 357 9.86 -23.00 22.58
N GLU A 358 9.06 -21.95 22.72
CA GLU A 358 8.40 -21.65 24.00
C GLU A 358 7.06 -20.95 23.78
N SER A 359 6.04 -21.52 24.40
CA SER A 359 4.64 -21.08 24.45
C SER A 359 4.39 -20.28 25.74
N SER A 360 3.64 -19.18 25.70
CA SER A 360 2.72 -18.82 26.79
C SER A 360 1.71 -17.72 26.45
N SER A 361 0.44 -18.08 26.71
CA SER A 361 -0.68 -17.34 27.29
C SER A 361 -1.16 -15.99 26.73
N GLU A 362 -2.45 -16.00 26.38
CA GLU A 362 -3.38 -14.89 26.19
C GLU A 362 -3.55 -13.99 27.42
N SER A 363 -3.74 -12.69 27.17
CA SER A 363 -4.68 -11.86 27.94
C SER A 363 -5.10 -10.63 27.12
N ASP A 364 -6.38 -10.29 27.29
CA ASP A 364 -7.21 -9.32 26.60
C ASP A 364 -6.58 -7.97 26.27
N ARG A 365 -6.71 -7.51 25.02
CA ARG A 365 -6.51 -6.10 24.64
C ARG A 365 -7.54 -5.62 23.62
N ASN A 366 -8.12 -4.48 23.99
CA ASN A 366 -9.15 -3.67 23.32
C ASN A 366 -8.98 -3.51 21.80
N GLU A 367 -10.09 -3.73 21.09
CA GLU A 367 -10.30 -3.38 19.69
C GLU A 367 -10.45 -1.85 19.55
N ASP A 368 -9.36 -1.10 19.42
CA ASP A 368 -9.40 0.30 18.89
C ASP A 368 -8.03 0.92 18.51
N GLU A 369 -6.92 0.16 18.48
CA GLU A 369 -5.59 0.69 18.11
C GLU A 369 -4.92 -0.07 16.95
N ASP A 370 -5.46 0.06 15.73
CA ASP A 370 -4.74 -0.34 14.50
C ASP A 370 -4.04 0.88 13.85
N SER A 371 -3.28 1.62 14.65
CA SER A 371 -2.27 2.54 14.13
C SER A 371 -1.01 1.73 13.79
N ILE A 372 -0.93 1.25 12.54
CA ILE A 372 0.25 0.51 12.09
C ILE A 372 1.43 1.47 12.01
N LEU A 373 2.33 1.39 12.99
CA LEU A 373 3.63 2.03 12.99
C LEU A 373 4.53 1.39 11.93
N TRP A 374 4.76 2.08 10.82
CA TRP A 374 5.69 1.64 9.78
C TRP A 374 7.14 1.90 10.23
N THR A 375 7.98 0.85 10.33
CA THR A 375 9.43 0.89 10.66
C THR A 375 10.30 0.34 9.52
N ASN A 376 11.42 1.03 9.20
CA ASN A 376 12.30 0.81 8.03
C ASN A 376 12.71 -0.66 7.74
N ASN A 377 12.72 -1.55 8.73
CA ASN A 377 13.09 -2.95 8.52
C ASN A 377 11.99 -3.84 7.92
N LYS A 378 10.70 -3.47 8.04
CA LYS A 378 9.61 -4.13 7.29
C LYS A 378 9.52 -3.66 5.83
N PHE A 379 10.22 -2.57 5.47
CA PHE A 379 10.16 -1.92 4.14
C PHE A 379 10.94 -2.66 3.04
N SER A 380 12.04 -3.35 3.36
CA SER A 380 12.90 -4.00 2.34
C SER A 380 12.46 -5.42 1.96
N ALA A 381 11.65 -6.07 2.81
CA ALA A 381 11.18 -7.43 2.58
C ALA A 381 9.94 -7.48 1.67
N LEU A 382 9.00 -6.54 1.81
CA LEU A 382 7.79 -6.48 0.98
C LEU A 382 8.10 -6.06 -0.46
N ARG A 383 9.03 -5.12 -0.68
CA ARG A 383 9.44 -4.71 -2.03
C ARG A 383 10.13 -5.80 -2.85
N ARG A 384 10.91 -6.71 -2.23
CA ARG A 384 11.50 -7.85 -2.96
C ARG A 384 10.46 -8.87 -3.43
N ALA A 385 9.28 -8.91 -2.82
CA ALA A 385 8.17 -9.75 -3.27
C ALA A 385 7.32 -9.06 -4.35
N GLU A 386 7.27 -7.72 -4.37
CA GLU A 386 6.49 -6.95 -5.35
C GLU A 386 7.26 -6.65 -6.65
N MET A 387 8.60 -6.61 -6.62
CA MET A 387 9.48 -6.47 -7.80
C MET A 387 9.79 -7.80 -8.52
N ASN A 388 9.21 -8.92 -8.07
CA ASN A 388 9.31 -10.23 -8.73
C ASN A 388 8.00 -10.57 -9.48
N PHE A 389 7.52 -9.62 -10.29
CA PHE A 389 6.49 -9.87 -11.30
C PHE A 389 6.93 -9.39 -12.66
#